data_AF-A0A5C7ZC27-F1
#
_entry.id   AF-A0A5C7ZC27-F1
#
_cell.length_a   1.000
_cell.length_b   1.000
_cell.length_c   1.000
_cell.angle_alpha   90.00
_cell.angle_beta   90.00
_cell.angle_gamma   90.00
#
_symmetry.space_group_name_H-M   'P 1'
#
loop_
_entity.id
_entity.type
_entity.pdbx_description
1 polymer ?
#
loop_
_entity_poly.entity_id
_entity_poly.type
_entity_poly.pdbx_seq_one_letter_code
_entity_poly.pdbx_strand_id
1 'polypeptide(L)' 'MMQPPKKAVSFLRWFCREDYLDEIEGDLTELFLKEHPRSARAARFNFSWRVLKYFRPGFIRSFNPS' A
#
# COMPACT_ATOMS: atom_id res chain seq x y z
N MET A 1 17.15 8.71 -3.37
CA MET A 1 16.19 7.94 -4.20
C MET A 1 14.85 7.91 -3.47
N MET A 2 13.84 8.59 -4.02
CA MET A 2 12.46 8.49 -3.54
C MET A 2 11.91 7.12 -3.93
N GLN A 3 12.13 6.11 -3.10
CA GLN A 3 11.58 4.77 -3.31
C GLN A 3 10.54 4.49 -2.23
N PRO A 4 9.34 3.99 -2.60
CA PRO A 4 8.36 3.57 -1.62
C PRO A 4 8.96 2.49 -0.71
N PRO A 5 8.48 2.37 0.53
CA PRO A 5 9.00 1.39 1.48
C PRO A 5 8.80 -0.03 0.94
N LYS A 6 9.88 -0.65 0.46
CA LYS A 6 9.88 -2.00 -0.15
C LYS A 6 9.13 -3.04 0.68
N LYS A 7 9.23 -2.97 2.00
CA LYS A 7 8.53 -3.88 2.93
C LYS A 7 7.00 -3.76 2.83
N ALA A 8 6.48 -2.54 2.70
CA ALA A 8 5.04 -2.31 2.61
C ALA A 8 4.49 -2.72 1.24
N VAL A 9 5.27 -2.51 0.17
CA VAL A 9 4.96 -3.02 -1.18
C VAL A 9 4.93 -4.54 -1.19
N SER A 10 5.96 -5.21 -0.64
CA SER A 10 5.98 -6.67 -0.52
C SER A 10 4.82 -7.22 0.29
N PHE A 11 4.40 -6.53 1.36
CA PHE A 11 3.22 -6.89 2.13
C PHE A 11 1.94 -6.76 1.29
N LEU A 12 1.79 -5.66 0.54
CA LEU A 12 0.68 -5.43 -0.39
C LEU A 12 0.53 -6.54 -1.43
N ARG A 13 1.64 -6.89 -2.09
CA ARG A 13 1.71 -7.98 -3.08
C ARG A 13 1.30 -9.33 -2.51
N TRP A 14 1.52 -9.54 -1.21
CA TRP A 14 1.22 -10.80 -0.57
C TRP A 14 -0.29 -10.99 -0.30
N PHE A 15 -1.00 -9.95 0.13
CA PHE A 15 -2.44 -10.07 0.46
C PHE A 15 -3.39 -9.61 -0.65
N CYS A 16 -2.93 -8.73 -1.55
CA CYS A 16 -3.74 -8.15 -2.61
C CYS A 16 -3.67 -8.99 -3.90
N ARG A 17 -4.76 -9.01 -4.68
CA ARG A 17 -4.75 -9.61 -6.02
C ARG A 17 -3.96 -8.71 -6.97
N GLU A 18 -3.28 -9.31 -7.94
CA GLU A 18 -2.56 -8.59 -8.99
C GLU A 18 -3.45 -7.56 -9.71
N ASP A 19 -4.74 -7.88 -9.93
CA ASP A 19 -5.70 -6.98 -10.59
C ASP A 19 -5.86 -5.61 -9.91
N TYR A 20 -5.77 -5.56 -8.58
CA TYR A 20 -5.89 -4.31 -7.80
C TYR A 20 -4.52 -3.82 -7.30
N LEU A 21 -3.48 -4.63 -7.44
CA LEU A 21 -2.16 -4.34 -6.93
C LEU A 21 -1.55 -3.15 -7.67
N ASP A 22 -1.59 -3.13 -9.00
CA ASP A 22 -1.02 -2.03 -9.79
C ASP A 22 -1.70 -0.69 -9.46
N GLU A 23 -3.03 -0.69 -9.34
CA GLU A 23 -3.81 0.51 -9.01
C GLU A 23 -3.49 1.01 -7.58
N ILE A 24 -3.48 0.11 -6.59
CA ILE A 24 -3.18 0.48 -5.20
C ILE A 24 -1.71 0.86 -5.02
N GLU A 25 -0.78 0.15 -5.66
CA GLU A 25 0.66 0.46 -5.63
C GLU A 25 0.92 1.84 -6.26
N GLY A 26 0.25 2.15 -7.37
CA GLY A 26 0.26 3.46 -8.03
C GLY A 26 -0.23 4.57 -7.10
N ASP A 27 -1.46 4.46 -6.58
CA ASP A 27 -2.07 5.49 -5.72
C ASP A 27 -1.24 5.75 -4.46
N LEU A 28 -0.81 4.69 -3.78
CA LEU A 28 0.02 4.82 -2.58
C LEU A 28 1.40 5.43 -2.88
N THR A 29 1.97 5.13 -4.04
CA THR A 29 3.24 5.73 -4.48
C THR A 29 3.07 7.21 -4.77
N GLU A 30 2.00 7.60 -5.45
CA GLU A 30 1.69 9.00 -5.76
C GLU A 30 1.49 9.82 -4.47
N LEU A 31 0.73 9.28 -3.52
CA LEU A 31 0.53 9.86 -2.20
C LEU A 31 1.82 9.97 -1.40
N PHE A 32 2.66 8.93 -1.43
CA PHE A 32 3.96 8.94 -0.79
C PHE A 32 4.85 10.05 -1.36
N LEU A 33 4.93 10.16 -2.68
CA LEU A 33 5.72 11.20 -3.35
C LEU A 33 5.21 12.60 -3.03
N LYS A 34 3.89 12.77 -2.90
CA LYS A 34 3.26 14.03 -2.51
C LYS A 34 3.57 14.44 -1.07
N GLU A 35 3.61 13.48 -0.15
CA GLU A 35 3.88 13.75 1.28
C GLU A 35 5.37 13.70 1.66
N HIS A 36 6.20 13.00 0.88
CA HIS A 36 7.64 12.89 1.09
C HIS A 36 8.35 14.25 1.24
N PRO A 37 8.12 15.27 0.37
CA PRO A 37 8.75 16.58 0.52
C PRO A 37 8.33 17.30 1.80
N ARG A 38 7.16 16.99 2.35
CA ARG A 38 6.69 17.57 3.62
C ARG A 38 7.33 16.88 4.82
N SER A 39 7.31 15.55 4.85
CA SER A 39 7.98 14.77 5.89
C SER A 39 8.11 13.30 5.50
N ALA A 40 9.36 12.85 5.31
CA ALA A 40 9.65 11.46 4.97
C ALA A 40 9.25 10.44 6.06
N ARG A 41 9.14 10.86 7.33
CA ARG A 41 8.65 9.99 8.42
C ARG A 41 7.12 9.86 8.37
N ALA A 42 6.43 10.98 8.21
CA ALA A 42 4.97 10.98 8.10
C ALA A 42 4.51 10.23 6.84
N ALA A 43 5.15 10.45 5.70
CA ALA A 43 4.84 9.76 4.45
C ALA A 43 4.96 8.22 4.60
N ARG A 44 6.00 7.74 5.28
CA ARG A 44 6.16 6.30 5.57
C ARG A 44 5.08 5.77 6.51
N PHE A 45 4.75 6.51 7.56
CA PHE A 45 3.69 6.11 8.50
C PHE A 45 2.31 6.10 7.82
N ASN A 46 1.99 7.13 7.05
CA ASN A 46 0.75 7.23 6.29
C ASN A 46 0.65 6.14 5.22
N PHE A 47 1.74 5.83 4.51
CA PHE A 47 1.77 4.71 3.57
C PHE A 47 1.37 3.40 4.27
N SER A 48 2.06 3.04 5.37
CA SER A 48 1.75 1.83 6.13
C SER A 48 0.32 1.84 6.70
N TRP A 49 -0.16 2.99 7.18
CA TRP A 49 -1.52 3.14 7.70
C TRP A 49 -2.59 2.95 6.62
N ARG A 50 -2.35 3.48 5.41
CA ARG A 50 -3.22 3.26 4.25
C ARG A 50 -3.22 1.79 3.85
N VAL A 51 -2.06 1.15 3.75
CA VAL A 51 -1.95 -0.30 3.50
C VAL A 51 -2.77 -1.10 4.52
N LEU A 52 -2.69 -0.75 5.81
CA LEU A 52 -3.47 -1.40 6.86
C LEU A 52 -4.99 -1.15 6.72
N LYS A 53 -5.41 0.02 6.23
CA LYS A 53 -6.82 0.32 5.93
C LYS A 53 -7.34 -0.47 4.71
N TYR A 54 -6.50 -0.65 3.69
CA TYR A 54 -6.79 -1.53 2.55
C TYR A 54 -6.77 -3.01 2.94
N PHE A 55 -6.06 -3.36 4.02
CA PHE A 55 -6.14 -4.65 4.69
C PHE A 55 -7.45 -4.80 5.49
N ARG A 56 -8.59 -4.55 4.84
CA ARG A 56 -9.93 -4.90 5.33
C ARG A 56 -10.44 -6.14 4.59
N PRO A 57 -11.22 -7.01 5.25
CA PRO A 57 -11.72 -8.27 4.67
C PRO A 57 -12.56 -8.11 3.38
N GLY A 58 -12.98 -6.90 3.02
CA GLY A 58 -13.64 -6.63 1.74
C GLY A 58 -12.71 -6.47 0.53
N PHE A 59 -11.42 -6.15 0.73
CA PHE A 59 -10.43 -5.94 -0.34
C PHE A 59 -9.32 -7.00 -0.37
N ILE A 60 -9.04 -7.62 0.78
CA ILE A 60 -8.14 -8.77 0.86
C ILE A 60 -8.73 -9.90 0.00
N ARG A 61 -7.89 -10.70 -0.68
CA ARG A 61 -8.33 -11.95 -1.33
C ARG A 61 -9.28 -12.66 -0.37
N SER A 62 -10.57 -12.66 -0.68
CA SER A 62 -11.55 -13.39 0.10
C SER A 62 -11.17 -14.85 -0.09
N PHE A 63 -10.54 -15.43 0.93
CA PHE A 63 -10.55 -16.88 1.12
C PHE A 63 -12.02 -17.20 1.32
N ASN A 64 -12.71 -17.48 0.22
CA ASN A 64 -14.01 -18.12 0.25
C ASN A 64 -13.69 -19.62 0.28
N PRO A 65 -13.57 -20.28 1.46
CA PRO A 65 -13.58 -21.73 1.49
C PRO A 65 -14.97 -22.14 1.00
N SER A 66 -15.00 -22.65 -0.23
CA SER A 66 -16.21 -23.26 -0.81
C SER A 66 -16.55 -24.54 -0.06
#